data_AF-A0A7C6JXZ9-F1
#
_entry.id   AF-A0A7C6JXZ9-F1
#
_cell.length_a   1.000
_cell.length_b   1.000
_cell.length_c   1.000
_cell.angle_alpha   90.00
_cell.angle_beta   90.00
_cell.angle_gamma   90.00
#
_symmetry.space_group_name_H-M   'P 1'
#
loop_
_entity.id
_entity.type
_entity.pdbx_description
1 polymer ?
#
loop_
_entity_poly.entity_id
_entity_poly.type
_entity_poly.pdbx_seq_one_letter_code
_entity_poly.pdbx_strand_id
1 'polypeptide(L)'
;MAKTLIQIRTDEEIKTKATELFEQLGLNVSDAVNLFLRQVIFAKGLPFEVKLPEKIIVNGKASEYSKDELISEVKASMAMEGMPLTKENIGWLEALETGNMTSDELRTVLAKRYGSKSEGHIS
;
A
#
# COMPACT_ATOMS: atom_id res chain seq x y z
N MET A 1 2.26 29.92 -30.06
CA MET A 1 3.46 29.82 -29.19
C MET A 1 4.44 28.84 -29.81
N ALA A 2 5.74 29.05 -29.66
CA ALA A 2 6.74 28.11 -30.16
C ALA A 2 6.67 26.79 -29.36
N LYS A 3 6.68 25.65 -30.08
CA LYS A 3 6.76 24.31 -29.48
C LYS A 3 8.22 23.90 -29.43
N THR A 4 8.70 23.49 -28.26
CA THR A 4 10.06 22.97 -28.08
C THR A 4 10.00 21.46 -27.88
N LEU A 5 11.00 20.75 -28.39
CA LEU A 5 11.12 19.29 -28.25
C LEU A 5 11.77 18.95 -26.91
N ILE A 6 11.22 17.96 -26.21
CA ILE A 6 11.82 17.35 -25.01
C ILE A 6 12.18 15.90 -25.37
N GLN A 7 13.43 15.50 -25.12
CA GLN A 7 13.91 14.13 -25.28
C GLN A 7 14.15 13.51 -23.90
N ILE A 8 13.55 12.35 -23.64
CA ILE A 8 13.63 11.65 -22.36
C ILE A 8 14.16 10.24 -22.62
N ARG A 9 15.16 9.82 -21.83
CA ARG A 9 15.64 8.43 -21.81
C ARG A 9 14.95 7.70 -20.66
N THR A 10 14.45 6.51 -20.92
CA THR A 10 13.76 5.65 -19.94
C THR A 10 13.85 4.20 -20.40
N ASP A 11 13.54 3.27 -19.50
CA ASP A 11 13.50 1.84 -19.80
C ASP A 11 12.23 1.49 -20.58
N GLU A 12 12.35 0.49 -21.46
CA GLU A 12 11.24 0.05 -22.31
C GLU A 12 10.06 -0.44 -21.47
N GLU A 13 10.32 -1.21 -20.41
CA GLU A 13 9.28 -1.69 -19.51
C GLU A 13 8.49 -0.57 -18.82
N ILE A 14 9.19 0.48 -18.38
CA ILE A 14 8.57 1.64 -17.73
C ILE A 14 7.69 2.39 -18.72
N LYS A 15 8.19 2.59 -19.95
CA LYS A 15 7.45 3.25 -21.02
C LYS A 15 6.17 2.50 -21.36
N THR A 16 6.24 1.17 -21.50
CA THR A 16 5.07 0.33 -21.83
C THR A 16 4.01 0.44 -20.74
N LYS A 17 4.39 0.21 -19.48
CA LYS A 17 3.46 0.32 -18.33
C LYS A 17 2.82 1.70 -18.22
N ALA A 18 3.61 2.77 -18.38
CA ALA A 18 3.09 4.13 -18.33
C ALA A 18 2.12 4.43 -19.48
N THR A 19 2.41 3.91 -20.68
CA THR A 19 1.54 4.11 -21.87
C THR A 19 0.19 3.46 -21.65
N GLU A 20 0.15 2.19 -21.22
CA GLU A 20 -1.10 1.47 -20.92
C GLU A 20 -1.94 2.21 -19.86
N LEU A 21 -1.29 2.71 -18.80
CA LEU A 21 -1.98 3.46 -17.75
C LEU A 21 -2.56 4.78 -18.27
N PHE A 22 -1.79 5.55 -19.06
CA PHE A 22 -2.27 6.82 -19.60
C PHE A 22 -3.37 6.62 -20.64
N GLU A 23 -3.32 5.56 -21.45
CA GLU A 23 -4.38 5.24 -22.41
C GLU A 23 -5.72 4.96 -21.71
N GLN A 24 -5.70 4.26 -20.56
CA GLN A 24 -6.90 4.08 -19.73
C GLN A 24 -7.48 5.41 -19.22
N LEU A 25 -6.63 6.43 -19.06
CA LEU A 25 -7.02 7.79 -18.69
C LEU A 25 -7.34 8.69 -19.90
N GLY A 26 -7.27 8.16 -21.13
CA GLY A 26 -7.48 8.92 -22.36
C GLY A 26 -6.36 9.90 -22.69
N LEU A 27 -5.15 9.65 -22.20
CA LEU A 27 -3.97 10.49 -22.38
C LEU A 27 -2.87 9.73 -23.12
N ASN A 28 -2.07 10.44 -23.91
CA ASN A 28 -0.79 9.91 -24.36
C ASN A 28 0.34 10.36 -23.41
N VAL A 29 1.53 9.77 -23.57
CA VAL A 29 2.71 10.10 -22.76
C VAL A 29 3.09 11.59 -22.86
N SER A 30 2.94 12.21 -24.05
CA SER A 30 3.28 13.63 -24.23
C SER A 30 2.31 14.55 -23.46
N ASP A 31 1.02 14.20 -23.43
CA ASP A 31 0.01 14.94 -22.69
C ASP A 31 0.25 14.81 -21.18
N ALA A 32 0.55 13.60 -20.71
CA ALA A 32 0.91 13.35 -19.31
C ALA A 32 2.15 14.14 -18.89
N VAL A 33 3.21 14.18 -19.71
CA VAL A 33 4.41 14.98 -19.44
C VAL A 33 4.09 16.47 -19.42
N ASN A 34 3.27 16.97 -20.34
CA ASN A 34 2.85 18.36 -20.34
C ASN A 34 2.02 18.72 -19.10
N LEU A 35 1.12 17.84 -18.67
CA LEU A 35 0.34 18.00 -17.44
C LEU A 35 1.24 18.04 -16.21
N PHE A 36 2.21 17.13 -16.12
CA PHE A 36 3.20 17.10 -15.05
C PHE A 36 3.96 18.43 -14.96
N LEU A 37 4.49 18.94 -16.07
CA LEU A 37 5.22 20.21 -16.10
C LEU A 37 4.35 21.40 -15.67
N ARG A 38 3.08 21.42 -16.07
CA ARG A 38 2.12 22.44 -15.62
C ARG A 38 1.87 22.36 -14.12
N GLN A 39 1.74 21.15 -13.58
CA GLN A 39 1.53 20.95 -12.16
C GLN A 39 2.75 21.38 -11.33
N VAL A 40 3.96 21.11 -11.83
CA VAL A 40 5.21 21.61 -11.21
C VAL A 40 5.21 23.13 -11.14
N ILE A 41 4.86 23.81 -12.24
CA ILE A 41 4.80 25.29 -12.29
C ILE A 41 3.73 25.80 -11.32
N PHE A 42 2.55 25.19 -11.30
CA PHE A 42 1.45 25.58 -10.44
C PHE A 42 1.77 25.41 -8.95
N ALA A 43 2.34 24.27 -8.58
CA ALA A 43 2.71 23.96 -7.20
C ALA A 43 3.97 24.69 -6.71
N LYS A 44 4.73 25.33 -7.62
CA LYS A 44 6.07 25.87 -7.36
C LYS A 44 6.99 24.84 -6.69
N GLY A 45 6.89 23.59 -7.11
CA GLY A 45 7.54 22.44 -6.47
C GLY A 45 7.17 21.15 -7.19
N LEU A 46 7.60 20.02 -6.64
CA LEU A 46 7.18 18.72 -7.19
C LEU A 46 5.71 18.46 -6.85
N PRO A 47 4.92 17.95 -7.80
CA PRO A 47 3.48 17.75 -7.64
C PRO A 47 3.13 16.48 -6.85
N PHE A 48 4.12 15.92 -6.18
CA PHE A 48 4.04 14.76 -5.31
C PHE A 48 5.02 14.95 -4.16
N GLU A 49 4.74 14.32 -3.03
CA GLU A 49 5.59 14.39 -1.86
C GLU A 49 6.86 13.55 -2.08
N VAL A 50 8.04 14.16 -1.92
CA VAL A 50 9.32 13.44 -2.03
C VAL A 50 9.65 12.86 -0.67
N LYS A 51 9.35 11.58 -0.48
CA LYS A 51 9.76 10.82 0.70
C LYS A 51 10.81 9.79 0.31
N LEU A 52 11.75 9.54 1.22
CA LEU A 52 12.48 8.28 1.18
C LEU A 52 11.47 7.15 1.39
N PRO A 53 11.61 6.01 0.68
CA PRO A 53 10.75 4.86 0.94
C PRO A 53 10.80 4.56 2.44
N GLU A 54 9.63 4.50 3.08
CA GLU A 54 9.55 4.14 4.48
C GLU A 54 10.19 2.78 4.65
N LYS A 55 11.32 2.76 5.34
CA LYS A 55 11.99 1.52 5.68
C LYS A 55 11.13 0.85 6.72
N ILE A 56 10.34 -0.14 6.32
CA ILE A 56 9.50 -0.88 7.25
C ILE A 56 10.44 -1.61 8.20
N ILE A 57 10.26 -1.40 9.50
CA ILE A 57 11.06 -2.06 10.52
C ILE A 57 10.25 -3.26 11.01
N VAL A 58 10.70 -4.47 10.68
CA VAL A 58 10.15 -5.74 11.19
C VAL A 58 11.15 -6.31 12.19
N ASN A 59 10.71 -6.58 13.42
CA ASN A 59 11.57 -7.14 14.50
C ASN A 59 12.86 -6.35 14.73
N GLY A 60 12.80 -5.02 14.66
CA GLY A 60 13.97 -4.14 14.86
C GLY A 60 14.95 -4.12 13.68
N LYS A 61 14.62 -4.76 12.55
CA LYS A 61 15.41 -4.74 11.32
C LYS A 61 14.61 -4.14 10.18
N ALA A 62 15.30 -3.44 9.30
CA ALA A 62 14.70 -2.98 8.07
C ALA A 62 14.35 -4.15 7.15
N SER A 63 13.10 -4.24 6.72
CA SER A 63 12.71 -5.16 5.65
C SER A 63 13.03 -4.56 4.28
N GLU A 64 13.41 -5.41 3.35
CA GLU A 64 13.54 -5.08 1.92
C GLU A 64 12.21 -5.22 1.18
N TYR A 65 11.24 -5.90 1.79
CA TYR A 65 9.90 -6.11 1.25
C TYR A 65 9.01 -4.89 1.42
N SER A 66 8.08 -4.70 0.48
CA SER A 66 7.04 -3.67 0.55
C SER A 66 6.01 -3.98 1.64
N LYS A 67 5.23 -2.96 2.08
CA LYS A 67 4.16 -3.15 3.09
C LYS A 67 3.17 -4.21 2.62
N ASP A 68 2.79 -4.16 1.34
CA ASP A 68 1.79 -5.04 0.75
C ASP A 68 2.26 -6.50 0.70
N GLU A 69 3.55 -6.72 0.43
CA GLU A 69 4.15 -8.06 0.36
C GLU A 69 4.21 -8.72 1.73
N LEU A 70 4.62 -7.96 2.77
CA LEU A 70 4.60 -8.44 4.16
C LEU A 70 3.18 -8.78 4.63
N ILE A 71 2.21 -7.92 4.30
CA ILE A 71 0.80 -8.17 4.63
C ILE A 71 0.29 -9.44 3.93
N SER A 72 0.72 -9.70 2.69
CA SER A 72 0.32 -10.89 1.94
C SER A 72 0.86 -12.18 2.54
N GLU A 73 2.11 -12.19 3.00
CA GLU A 73 2.75 -13.34 3.65
C GLU A 73 2.07 -13.64 4.99
N VAL A 74 1.91 -12.61 5.84
CA VAL A 74 1.24 -12.74 7.14
C VAL A 74 -0.19 -13.25 6.95
N LYS A 75 -0.91 -12.71 5.95
CA LYS A 75 -2.27 -13.16 5.63
C LYS A 75 -2.31 -14.62 5.18
N ALA A 76 -1.34 -15.09 4.40
CA ALA A 76 -1.25 -16.47 3.96
C ALA A 76 -0.97 -17.42 5.13
N SER A 77 0.00 -17.08 5.98
CA SER A 77 0.35 -17.86 7.18
C SER A 77 -0.81 -17.92 8.18
N MET A 78 -1.46 -16.79 8.47
CA MET A 78 -2.61 -16.76 9.38
C MET A 78 -3.83 -17.51 8.82
N ALA A 79 -4.01 -17.53 7.49
CA ALA A 79 -5.04 -18.36 6.87
C ALA A 79 -4.78 -19.87 7.03
N MET A 80 -3.52 -20.31 7.00
CA MET A 80 -3.14 -21.71 7.28
C MET A 80 -3.42 -22.12 8.73
N GLU A 81 -3.30 -21.19 9.68
CA GLU A 81 -3.64 -21.40 11.10
C GLU A 81 -5.16 -21.28 11.40
N GLY A 82 -6.00 -21.15 10.37
CA GLY A 82 -7.46 -21.03 10.53
C GLY A 82 -7.92 -19.66 11.05
N MET A 83 -7.05 -18.65 11.02
CA MET A 83 -7.32 -17.26 11.42
C MET A 83 -7.17 -16.30 10.22
N PRO A 84 -8.07 -16.32 9.23
CA PRO A 84 -7.95 -15.43 8.07
C PRO A 84 -8.00 -13.95 8.47
N LEU A 85 -7.09 -13.11 7.96
CA LEU A 85 -7.21 -11.65 8.05
C LEU A 85 -8.44 -11.18 7.26
N THR A 86 -9.56 -10.99 7.96
CA THR A 86 -10.80 -10.45 7.38
C THR A 86 -10.75 -8.93 7.29
N LYS A 87 -11.65 -8.33 6.51
CA LYS A 87 -11.82 -6.85 6.45
C LYS A 87 -12.12 -6.25 7.83
N GLU A 88 -12.83 -6.97 8.69
CA GLU A 88 -13.10 -6.54 10.06
C GLU A 88 -11.81 -6.51 10.90
N ASN A 89 -10.95 -7.51 10.75
CA ASN A 89 -9.67 -7.58 11.46
C ASN A 89 -8.75 -6.42 11.04
N ILE A 90 -8.76 -6.06 9.75
CA ILE A 90 -8.01 -4.91 9.22
C ILE A 90 -8.54 -3.61 9.84
N GLY A 91 -9.86 -3.42 9.89
CA GLY A 91 -10.46 -2.23 10.50
C GLY A 91 -10.13 -2.06 11.98
N TRP A 92 -9.97 -3.16 12.74
CA TRP A 92 -9.50 -3.08 14.12
C TRP A 92 -8.01 -2.70 14.25
N LEU A 93 -7.17 -3.16 13.33
CA LEU A 93 -5.75 -2.77 13.27
C LEU A 93 -5.60 -1.29 12.92
N GLU A 94 -6.41 -0.78 12.00
CA GLU A 94 -6.48 0.66 11.66
C GLU A 94 -6.98 1.49 12.87
N ALA A 95 -7.95 0.98 13.63
CA ALA A 95 -8.42 1.63 14.85
C ALA A 95 -7.33 1.70 15.94
N LEU A 96 -6.46 0.69 16.04
CA LEU A 96 -5.29 0.73 16.93
C LEU A 96 -4.27 1.77 16.47
N GLU A 97 -3.96 1.81 15.17
CA GLU A 97 -2.99 2.76 14.61
C GLU A 97 -3.44 4.21 14.78
N THR A 98 -4.74 4.46 14.59
CA THR A 98 -5.35 5.80 14.75
C THR A 98 -5.62 6.19 16.21
N GLY A 99 -5.36 5.29 17.18
CA GLY A 99 -5.59 5.53 18.61
C GLY A 99 -7.07 5.51 19.03
N ASN A 100 -7.97 5.10 18.14
CA ASN A 100 -9.40 4.93 18.41
C ASN A 100 -9.72 3.66 19.22
N MET A 101 -8.76 2.75 19.34
CA MET A 101 -8.83 1.52 20.12
C MET A 101 -7.46 1.25 20.74
N THR A 102 -7.42 0.64 21.93
CA THR A 102 -6.19 0.25 22.61
C THR A 102 -5.84 -1.22 22.39
N SER A 103 -4.56 -1.58 22.56
CA SER A 103 -4.08 -2.97 22.40
C SER A 103 -4.83 -3.96 23.31
N ASP A 104 -5.18 -3.56 24.53
CA ASP A 104 -5.91 -4.41 25.49
C ASP A 104 -7.39 -4.56 25.13
N GLU A 105 -8.01 -3.52 24.58
CA GLU A 105 -9.37 -3.62 24.01
C GLU A 105 -9.38 -4.59 22.82
N LEU A 106 -8.38 -4.51 21.93
CA LEU A 106 -8.31 -5.44 20.79
C LEU A 106 -8.12 -6.88 21.27
N ARG A 107 -7.22 -7.12 22.22
CA ARG A 107 -7.03 -8.43 22.84
C ARG A 107 -8.32 -8.98 23.42
N THR A 108 -9.11 -8.14 24.08
CA THR A 108 -10.42 -8.52 24.66
C THR A 108 -11.42 -8.92 23.58
N VAL A 109 -11.51 -8.14 22.49
CA VAL A 109 -12.40 -8.44 21.35
C VAL A 109 -11.99 -9.74 20.65
N LEU A 110 -10.69 -9.95 20.42
CA LEU A 110 -10.16 -11.17 19.80
C LEU A 110 -10.37 -12.39 20.70
N ALA A 111 -10.09 -12.29 21.99
CA ALA A 111 -10.29 -13.37 22.95
C ALA A 111 -11.77 -13.78 23.04
N LYS A 112 -12.70 -12.83 23.02
CA LYS A 112 -14.14 -13.12 23.01
C LYS A 112 -14.60 -13.82 21.73
N ARG A 113 -14.00 -13.47 20.58
CA ARG A 113 -14.39 -14.01 19.26
C ARG A 113 -13.76 -15.36 18.94
N TYR A 114 -12.53 -15.60 19.39
CA TYR A 114 -11.75 -16.78 19.04
C TYR A 114 -11.47 -17.72 20.23
N GLY A 115 -11.67 -17.27 21.47
CA GLY A 115 -11.42 -18.05 22.69
C GLY A 115 -12.45 -19.13 23.01
N SER A 116 -13.49 -19.32 22.20
CA SER A 116 -14.53 -20.35 22.42
C SER A 116 -14.35 -21.63 21.59
N LYS A 117 -13.21 -21.83 20.91
CA LYS A 117 -12.97 -22.98 20.01
C LYS A 117 -12.03 -24.07 20.56
N SER A 118 -11.77 -24.12 21.86
CA SER A 118 -10.97 -25.19 22.50
C SER A 118 -11.76 -26.06 23.48
N GLU A 119 -13.06 -26.26 23.27
CA GLU A 119 -13.82 -27.33 23.92
C GLU A 119 -14.74 -27.98 22.88
N GLY A 120 -14.30 -29.10 22.30
CA GLY A 120 -15.12 -29.83 21.34
C GLY A 120 -14.38 -30.95 20.63
N HIS A 121 -14.52 -32.16 21.19
CA HIS A 121 -14.25 -33.46 20.59
C HIS A 121 -12.79 -33.96 20.56
N ILE A 122 -12.37 -34.48 21.71
CA ILE A 122 -11.68 -35.77 21.74
C ILE A 122 -12.76 -36.78 22.14
N SER A 123 -13.16 -37.64 21.20
CA SER A 123 -13.86 -38.89 21.50
C SER A 123 -13.46 -39.93 20.47
#